data_AF-A0AAU3KMA4-F1
#
_entry.id   AF-A0AAU3KMA4-F1
#
_cell.length_a   1.000
_cell.length_b   1.000
_cell.length_c   1.000
_cell.angle_alpha   90.00
_cell.angle_beta   90.00
_cell.angle_gamma   90.00
#
_symmetry.space_group_name_H-M   'P 1'
#
loop_
_entity.id
_entity.type
_entity.pdbx_description
1 polymer ?
#
loop_
_entity_poly.entity_id
_entity_poly.type
_entity_poly.pdbx_seq_one_letter_code
_entity_poly.pdbx_strand_id
1 'polypeptide(L)'
;MRRARRIRGLAALPAAALLALGGSAGIAPAQADVYSAPQPPDPSYLFSEIGQVFTGTFVDLLTPGQLDYFVKAGILTNVGRLAQPFEDLGKPETWHTPAGAQGALAAAQKFWDALTHVAPFGLSLPTHPAYVPDWNHNGRFGVDDADDQTLDDDYDNPADNAATFRLPCNNPDGTVWFETADGVCAPADSGAEFKLGTVRKFRVINARGISLAGKVFFPAGVDPDNPGPEKHPVTIGFPGAAEHQSDIGMYSEGAARDGFISFTFAQAGQPASDGNALDLVTPLLASWGCFAPGSCLDAQDVTRWVAGQDITAISELGNELGNVMRLQNPRLVRINPAYAPAGENQPNPWLNMLDLDHINLYGQSVGSIGMSSYLRWQDEGHGYDGRPLPRVDSFVGLSGYTQAPASAAVQYQTADLDIPGLNENGLIIPNPVLSATDGPIGTKDLYDMERRDPRSTSPMMSITYEGGSHGDSINWLGVPHNVKSPALSVHYALSWFDCYGRGEPDQAACDALSRPVDGLSRAVATEYAPQGHDGPSLCVTIPDRATLEQVLRPQILLQNLTSSPGWHDCTPQ
;
A
#
# COMPACT_ATOMS: atom_id res chain seq x y z
N MET A 1 -17.85 89.43 2.25
CA MET A 1 -18.37 89.98 0.97
C MET A 1 -18.33 88.85 -0.05
N ARG A 2 -19.48 88.30 -0.49
CA ARG A 2 -20.11 88.49 -1.84
C ARG A 2 -19.09 88.29 -2.99
N ARG A 3 -19.30 87.54 -4.07
CA ARG A 3 -20.39 86.74 -4.69
C ARG A 3 -19.70 86.20 -5.99
N ALA A 4 -19.77 84.92 -6.34
CA ALA A 4 -20.77 84.27 -7.21
C ALA A 4 -20.27 83.88 -8.62
N ARG A 5 -20.94 82.84 -9.17
CA ARG A 5 -21.06 82.33 -10.56
C ARG A 5 -20.07 81.19 -10.91
N ARG A 6 -20.50 79.92 -10.93
CA ARG A 6 -21.30 79.19 -11.95
C ARG A 6 -20.76 79.37 -13.38
N ILE A 7 -20.39 78.27 -14.06
CA ILE A 7 -21.15 77.60 -15.16
C ILE A 7 -20.30 76.48 -15.81
N ARG A 8 -20.87 75.27 -15.80
CA ARG A 8 -20.95 74.19 -16.82
C ARG A 8 -19.93 74.05 -17.98
N GLY A 9 -19.54 72.80 -18.18
CA GLY A 9 -19.64 72.05 -19.45
C GLY A 9 -18.36 71.98 -20.28
N LEU A 10 -17.68 70.82 -20.34
CA LEU A 10 -17.94 69.62 -21.17
C LEU A 10 -17.22 69.66 -22.53
N ALA A 11 -16.28 68.71 -22.66
CA ALA A 11 -15.72 68.04 -23.85
C ALA A 11 -14.19 67.95 -23.69
N ALA A 12 -13.46 66.89 -24.04
CA ALA A 12 -13.73 65.51 -24.37
C ALA A 12 -12.33 64.84 -24.46
N LEU A 13 -12.16 63.64 -23.89
CA LEU A 13 -11.04 62.70 -24.12
C LEU A 13 -10.93 62.37 -25.63
N PRO A 14 -9.76 61.95 -26.20
CA PRO A 14 -9.10 60.70 -25.80
C PRO A 14 -7.57 60.57 -26.05
N ALA A 15 -7.01 59.45 -25.57
CA ALA A 15 -5.82 58.71 -26.06
C ALA A 15 -4.80 58.38 -24.95
N ALA A 16 -5.06 57.29 -24.22
CA ALA A 16 -4.04 56.54 -23.48
C ALA A 16 -4.45 55.06 -23.45
N ALA A 17 -4.45 54.45 -24.62
CA ALA A 17 -4.39 53.01 -24.82
C ALA A 17 -3.23 52.78 -25.80
N LEU A 18 -2.38 51.79 -25.49
CA LEU A 18 -1.14 51.35 -26.18
C LEU A 18 0.16 51.64 -25.42
N LEU A 19 0.32 50.97 -24.27
CA LEU A 19 1.60 50.42 -23.79
C LEU A 19 1.26 49.14 -23.00
N ALA A 20 0.75 48.15 -23.73
CA ALA A 20 0.59 46.78 -23.27
C ALA A 20 1.06 45.90 -24.43
N LEU A 21 2.35 45.55 -24.46
CA LEU A 21 2.95 44.46 -25.22
C LEU A 21 4.41 44.31 -24.75
N GLY A 22 4.66 43.35 -23.87
CA GLY A 22 6.01 42.88 -23.51
C GLY A 22 6.21 42.59 -22.02
N GLY A 23 6.19 41.32 -21.63
CA GLY A 23 6.81 40.84 -20.38
C GLY A 23 5.95 39.96 -19.49
N SER A 24 6.30 38.68 -19.42
CA SER A 24 5.98 37.65 -18.40
C SER A 24 4.50 37.36 -18.10
N ALA A 25 4.02 36.26 -18.68
CA ALA A 25 2.81 35.55 -18.25
C ALA A 25 3.02 34.96 -16.85
N GLY A 26 2.66 35.73 -15.82
CA GLY A 26 2.42 35.21 -14.48
C GLY A 26 1.05 34.54 -14.46
N ILE A 27 1.03 33.24 -14.25
CA ILE A 27 -0.18 32.48 -13.91
C ILE A 27 -0.67 33.06 -12.59
N ALA A 28 -1.80 33.78 -12.61
CA ALA A 28 -2.51 34.12 -11.40
C ALA A 28 -2.91 32.81 -10.71
N PRO A 29 -2.80 32.69 -9.37
CA PRO A 29 -3.32 31.52 -8.68
C PRO A 29 -4.80 31.41 -9.03
N ALA A 30 -5.21 30.25 -9.56
CA ALA A 30 -6.62 29.94 -9.74
C ALA A 30 -7.30 30.14 -8.40
N GLN A 31 -8.29 31.03 -8.35
CA GLN A 31 -9.20 31.08 -7.21
C GLN A 31 -9.82 29.69 -7.08
N ALA A 32 -9.66 29.06 -5.92
CA ALA A 32 -10.41 27.86 -5.57
C ALA A 32 -11.88 28.12 -5.88
N ASP A 33 -12.49 27.27 -6.71
CA ASP A 33 -13.90 27.39 -7.04
C ASP A 33 -14.69 27.40 -5.74
N VAL A 34 -15.58 28.39 -5.60
CA VAL A 34 -16.52 28.47 -4.48
C VAL A 34 -17.35 27.19 -4.54
N TYR A 35 -17.12 26.27 -3.59
CA TYR A 35 -17.84 25.01 -3.51
C TYR A 35 -19.34 25.23 -3.70
N SER A 36 -19.92 24.51 -4.66
CA SER A 36 -21.36 24.52 -4.88
C SER A 36 -22.06 24.08 -3.60
N ALA A 37 -23.19 24.71 -3.25
CA ALA A 37 -24.05 24.16 -2.21
C ALA A 37 -24.38 22.68 -2.52
N PRO A 38 -24.42 21.79 -1.52
CA PRO A 38 -24.65 20.35 -1.73
C PRO A 38 -25.82 20.14 -2.69
N GLN A 39 -25.55 19.53 -3.84
CA GLN A 39 -26.60 19.21 -4.79
C GLN A 39 -27.44 18.06 -4.21
N PRO A 40 -28.76 18.01 -4.48
CA PRO A 40 -29.53 16.82 -4.17
C PRO A 40 -28.87 15.60 -4.84
N PRO A 41 -28.71 14.47 -4.12
CA PRO A 41 -28.11 13.25 -4.63
C PRO A 41 -28.69 12.89 -5.99
N ASP A 42 -27.80 12.69 -6.96
CA ASP A 42 -28.19 12.22 -8.28
C ASP A 42 -28.24 10.68 -8.25
N PRO A 43 -29.42 10.05 -8.30
CA PRO A 43 -29.54 8.59 -8.26
C PRO A 43 -28.95 7.92 -9.50
N SER A 44 -28.66 8.67 -10.58
CA SER A 44 -27.95 8.14 -11.74
C SER A 44 -26.46 7.95 -11.49
N TYR A 45 -25.90 8.64 -10.48
CA TYR A 45 -24.50 8.53 -10.09
C TYR A 45 -24.11 7.10 -9.68
N LEU A 46 -25.03 6.38 -9.02
CA LEU A 46 -24.91 4.96 -8.72
C LEU A 46 -24.50 4.10 -9.93
N PHE A 47 -25.13 4.38 -11.09
CA PHE A 47 -24.88 3.62 -12.31
C PHE A 47 -23.59 4.08 -13.00
N SER A 48 -23.21 5.35 -12.85
CA SER A 48 -21.91 5.82 -13.34
C SER A 48 -20.75 5.26 -12.52
N GLU A 49 -20.88 5.15 -11.20
CA GLU A 49 -19.85 4.56 -10.31
C GLU A 49 -19.57 3.10 -10.68
N ILE A 50 -20.62 2.30 -10.90
CA ILE A 50 -20.46 0.91 -11.35
C ILE A 50 -19.72 0.86 -12.69
N GLY A 51 -20.02 1.78 -13.62
CA GLY A 51 -19.29 1.87 -14.89
C GLY A 51 -17.84 2.29 -14.72
N GLN A 52 -17.56 3.22 -13.79
CA GLN A 52 -16.22 3.72 -13.48
C GLN A 52 -15.30 2.62 -12.94
N VAL A 53 -15.81 1.70 -12.09
CA VAL A 53 -15.05 0.54 -11.57
C VAL A 53 -14.49 -0.36 -12.65
N PHE A 54 -15.03 -0.36 -13.87
CA PHE A 54 -14.50 -1.20 -14.94
C PHE A 54 -13.61 -0.45 -15.91
N THR A 55 -13.44 0.87 -15.76
CA THR A 55 -12.72 1.69 -16.73
C THR A 55 -11.27 1.27 -16.88
N GLY A 56 -10.57 0.99 -15.78
CA GLY A 56 -9.18 0.53 -15.81
C GLY A 56 -9.06 -0.88 -16.38
N THR A 57 -9.96 -1.79 -15.99
CA THR A 57 -10.03 -3.15 -16.58
C THR A 57 -10.29 -3.12 -18.09
N PHE A 58 -11.08 -2.16 -18.59
CA PHE A 58 -11.25 -1.97 -20.03
C PHE A 58 -9.99 -1.44 -20.69
N VAL A 59 -9.23 -0.54 -20.04
CA VAL A 59 -7.93 -0.08 -20.54
C VAL A 59 -6.96 -1.26 -20.64
N ASP A 60 -6.87 -2.10 -19.60
CA ASP A 60 -6.04 -3.31 -19.63
C ASP A 60 -6.43 -4.22 -20.80
N LEU A 61 -7.72 -4.52 -20.96
CA LEU A 61 -8.21 -5.41 -22.02
C LEU A 61 -7.90 -4.87 -23.42
N LEU A 62 -7.95 -3.56 -23.60
CA LEU A 62 -7.73 -2.88 -24.88
C LEU A 62 -6.26 -2.57 -25.15
N THR A 63 -5.38 -2.69 -24.15
CA THR A 63 -3.94 -2.46 -24.30
C THR A 63 -3.31 -3.56 -25.16
N PRO A 64 -2.58 -3.22 -26.24
CA PRO A 64 -1.95 -4.21 -27.11
C PRO A 64 -1.02 -5.15 -26.33
N GLY A 65 -1.17 -6.46 -26.55
CA GLY A 65 -0.33 -7.48 -25.89
C GLY A 65 -0.77 -7.86 -24.48
N GLN A 66 -1.54 -7.03 -23.78
CA GLN A 66 -1.93 -7.26 -22.39
C GLN A 66 -2.71 -8.56 -22.18
N LEU A 67 -3.64 -8.89 -23.07
CA LEU A 67 -4.40 -10.15 -22.99
C LEU A 67 -3.50 -11.38 -23.21
N ASP A 68 -2.52 -11.28 -24.11
CA ASP A 68 -1.56 -12.37 -24.34
C ASP A 68 -0.63 -12.53 -23.14
N TYR A 69 -0.15 -11.41 -22.57
CA TYR A 69 0.57 -11.40 -21.30
C TYR A 69 -0.27 -12.04 -20.18
N PHE A 70 -1.53 -11.64 -19.99
CA PHE A 70 -2.42 -12.22 -18.98
C PHE A 70 -2.56 -13.74 -19.12
N VAL A 71 -2.68 -14.24 -20.34
CA VAL A 71 -2.73 -15.69 -20.59
C VAL A 71 -1.40 -16.38 -20.26
N LYS A 72 -0.27 -15.82 -20.68
CA LYS A 72 1.06 -16.40 -20.44
C LYS A 72 1.44 -16.32 -18.96
N ALA A 73 1.52 -15.12 -18.41
CA ALA A 73 1.93 -14.81 -17.05
C ALA A 73 0.92 -15.29 -15.99
N GLY A 74 -0.37 -15.30 -16.33
CA GLY A 74 -1.42 -15.79 -15.44
C GLY A 74 -1.67 -17.28 -15.60
N ILE A 75 -2.19 -17.71 -16.75
CA ILE A 75 -2.69 -19.10 -16.90
C ILE A 75 -1.53 -20.09 -17.05
N LEU A 76 -0.55 -19.83 -17.92
CA LEU A 76 0.51 -20.80 -18.20
C LEU A 76 1.49 -20.92 -17.03
N THR A 77 1.89 -19.80 -16.41
CA THR A 77 2.72 -19.80 -15.20
C THR A 77 2.05 -20.54 -14.04
N ASN A 78 0.76 -20.29 -13.79
CA ASN A 78 0.01 -21.00 -12.75
C ASN A 78 0.00 -22.52 -12.98
N VAL A 79 -0.15 -22.98 -14.22
CA VAL A 79 -0.06 -24.41 -14.55
C VAL A 79 1.34 -24.98 -14.23
N GLY A 80 2.40 -24.21 -14.48
CA GLY A 80 3.77 -24.58 -14.10
C GLY A 80 3.96 -24.67 -12.58
N ARG A 81 3.43 -23.70 -11.82
CA ARG A 81 3.53 -23.63 -10.35
C ARG A 81 2.84 -24.81 -9.64
N LEU A 82 1.81 -25.42 -10.23
CA LEU A 82 1.15 -26.60 -9.65
C LEU A 82 2.10 -27.77 -9.36
N ALA A 83 3.19 -27.90 -10.11
CA ALA A 83 4.15 -29.00 -9.94
C ALA A 83 5.25 -28.70 -8.90
N GLN A 84 5.58 -27.43 -8.66
CA GLN A 84 6.73 -27.01 -7.84
C GLN A 84 6.71 -27.59 -6.40
N PRO A 85 5.58 -27.63 -5.67
CA PRO A 85 5.56 -28.18 -4.32
C PRO A 85 5.91 -29.68 -4.24
N PHE A 86 5.85 -30.39 -5.37
CA PHE A 86 6.13 -31.83 -5.45
C PHE A 86 7.58 -32.15 -5.82
N GLU A 87 8.38 -31.17 -6.26
CA GLU A 87 9.73 -31.40 -6.77
C GLU A 87 10.64 -32.03 -5.71
N ASP A 88 10.55 -31.54 -4.46
CA ASP A 88 11.36 -32.04 -3.34
C ASP A 88 10.99 -33.47 -2.93
N LEU A 89 9.73 -33.90 -3.18
CA LEU A 89 9.29 -35.28 -2.98
C LEU A 89 9.84 -36.21 -4.07
N GLY A 90 10.19 -35.68 -5.24
CA GLY A 90 10.79 -36.43 -6.36
C GLY A 90 12.29 -36.68 -6.21
N LYS A 91 12.97 -35.98 -5.30
CA LYS A 91 14.43 -36.07 -5.08
C LYS A 91 14.80 -37.33 -4.29
N PRO A 92 15.67 -38.24 -4.81
CA PRO A 92 16.04 -39.48 -4.11
C PRO A 92 16.67 -39.27 -2.72
N GLU A 93 17.44 -38.19 -2.57
CA GLU A 93 18.10 -37.78 -1.33
C GLU A 93 17.11 -37.48 -0.18
N THR A 94 15.87 -37.10 -0.50
CA THR A 94 14.79 -36.88 0.46
C THR A 94 14.41 -38.16 1.22
N TRP A 95 14.60 -39.35 0.63
CA TRP A 95 14.06 -40.61 1.17
C TRP A 95 15.13 -41.61 1.66
N HIS A 96 16.40 -41.44 1.25
CA HIS A 96 17.41 -42.48 1.40
C HIS A 96 18.52 -42.22 2.43
N THR A 97 18.40 -41.19 3.28
CA THR A 97 19.37 -40.89 4.34
C THR A 97 18.69 -40.55 5.68
N PRO A 98 19.38 -40.68 6.84
CA PRO A 98 18.89 -40.18 8.13
C PRO A 98 18.62 -38.66 8.15
N ALA A 99 19.36 -37.88 7.36
CA ALA A 99 19.06 -36.46 7.09
C ALA A 99 17.78 -36.30 6.23
N GLY A 100 17.48 -37.29 5.39
CA GLY A 100 16.26 -37.41 4.60
C GLY A 100 14.98 -37.51 5.46
N ALA A 101 15.03 -37.98 6.71
CA ALA A 101 13.84 -37.95 7.56
C ALA A 101 13.40 -36.50 7.90
N GLN A 102 14.34 -35.58 8.12
CA GLN A 102 14.05 -34.15 8.29
C GLN A 102 13.70 -33.50 6.94
N GLY A 103 14.41 -33.86 5.87
CA GLY A 103 14.09 -33.39 4.51
C GLY A 103 12.68 -33.80 4.04
N ALA A 104 12.24 -35.02 4.35
CA ALA A 104 10.91 -35.52 4.04
C ALA A 104 9.81 -34.82 4.87
N LEU A 105 10.10 -34.47 6.13
CA LEU A 105 9.17 -33.67 6.95
C LEU A 105 9.07 -32.23 6.45
N ALA A 106 10.19 -31.61 6.04
CA ALA A 106 10.20 -30.28 5.43
C ALA A 106 9.46 -30.28 4.09
N ALA A 107 9.68 -31.28 3.23
CA ALA A 107 8.97 -31.45 1.97
C ALA A 107 7.46 -31.70 2.18
N ALA A 108 7.09 -32.51 3.19
CA ALA A 108 5.69 -32.73 3.55
C ALA A 108 5.02 -31.46 4.10
N GLN A 109 5.75 -30.66 4.88
CA GLN A 109 5.26 -29.34 5.34
C GLN A 109 5.08 -28.40 4.15
N LYS A 110 6.06 -28.30 3.24
CA LYS A 110 5.97 -27.48 2.02
C LYS A 110 4.79 -27.88 1.14
N PHE A 111 4.53 -29.18 0.99
CA PHE A 111 3.35 -29.69 0.28
C PHE A 111 2.03 -29.32 0.98
N TRP A 112 1.95 -29.52 2.30
CA TRP A 112 0.76 -29.17 3.08
C TRP A 112 0.47 -27.67 3.05
N ASP A 113 1.52 -26.87 3.22
CA ASP A 113 1.49 -25.41 3.14
C ASP A 113 1.00 -25.00 1.75
N ALA A 114 1.59 -25.49 0.66
CA ALA A 114 1.12 -25.19 -0.70
C ALA A 114 -0.36 -25.54 -0.94
N LEU A 115 -0.85 -26.66 -0.40
CA LEU A 115 -2.28 -27.04 -0.51
C LEU A 115 -3.20 -26.11 0.29
N THR A 116 -2.72 -25.57 1.41
CA THR A 116 -3.53 -24.86 2.41
C THR A 116 -3.17 -23.37 2.54
N HIS A 117 -2.34 -22.85 1.64
CA HIS A 117 -2.08 -21.42 1.44
C HIS A 117 -3.37 -20.65 1.17
N VAL A 118 -3.34 -19.34 1.43
CA VAL A 118 -4.46 -18.43 1.09
C VAL A 118 -4.76 -18.47 -0.41
N ALA A 119 -3.70 -18.55 -1.22
CA ALA A 119 -3.74 -18.95 -2.62
C ALA A 119 -3.19 -20.38 -2.76
N PRO A 120 -4.03 -21.43 -2.82
CA PRO A 120 -3.55 -22.79 -2.99
C PRO A 120 -2.62 -22.91 -4.21
N PHE A 121 -1.48 -23.56 -4.04
CA PHE A 121 -0.41 -23.72 -5.03
C PHE A 121 0.15 -22.39 -5.58
N GLY A 122 -0.06 -21.26 -4.90
CA GLY A 122 0.34 -19.94 -5.39
C GLY A 122 -0.45 -19.46 -6.61
N LEU A 123 -1.63 -20.04 -6.86
CA LEU A 123 -2.51 -19.65 -7.96
C LEU A 123 -3.05 -18.25 -7.76
N SER A 124 -2.81 -17.38 -8.73
CA SER A 124 -3.02 -15.93 -8.59
C SER A 124 -3.25 -15.28 -9.95
N LEU A 125 -3.71 -14.03 -9.92
CA LEU A 125 -3.73 -13.18 -11.12
C LEU A 125 -2.32 -12.63 -11.36
N PRO A 126 -1.93 -12.41 -12.63
CA PRO A 126 -0.63 -11.83 -12.91
C PRO A 126 -0.58 -10.36 -12.52
N THR A 127 0.56 -9.95 -11.98
CA THR A 127 0.90 -8.55 -11.73
C THR A 127 0.93 -7.77 -13.04
N HIS A 128 0.53 -6.49 -13.00
CA HIS A 128 0.68 -5.60 -14.14
C HIS A 128 2.16 -5.51 -14.55
N PRO A 129 2.48 -5.73 -15.84
CA PRO A 129 3.85 -5.99 -16.30
C PRO A 129 4.80 -4.79 -16.17
N ALA A 130 4.27 -3.58 -15.95
CA ALA A 130 5.08 -2.39 -15.68
C ALA A 130 5.85 -2.43 -14.35
N TYR A 131 5.44 -3.30 -13.41
CA TYR A 131 6.00 -3.40 -12.05
C TYR A 131 6.62 -4.77 -11.77
N VAL A 132 6.98 -5.49 -12.84
CA VAL A 132 7.71 -6.75 -12.77
C VAL A 132 9.17 -6.46 -13.13
N PRO A 133 10.12 -6.70 -12.22
CA PRO A 133 11.55 -6.55 -12.50
C PRO A 133 12.05 -7.52 -13.58
N ASP A 134 13.13 -7.14 -14.27
CA ASP A 134 13.85 -7.98 -15.26
C ASP A 134 14.68 -9.04 -14.54
N TRP A 135 14.01 -10.09 -14.06
CA TRP A 135 14.60 -11.21 -13.32
C TRP A 135 15.47 -12.11 -14.19
N ASN A 136 15.15 -12.22 -15.47
CA ASN A 136 15.89 -13.05 -16.43
C ASN A 136 17.11 -12.34 -17.05
N HIS A 137 17.30 -11.04 -16.76
CA HIS A 137 18.42 -10.19 -17.19
C HIS A 137 18.55 -10.02 -18.70
N ASN A 138 17.44 -10.07 -19.44
CA ASN A 138 17.45 -9.95 -20.90
C ASN A 138 17.32 -8.49 -21.38
N GLY A 139 17.11 -7.54 -20.46
CA GLY A 139 16.95 -6.11 -20.73
C GLY A 139 15.58 -5.71 -21.28
N ARG A 140 14.60 -6.63 -21.29
CA ARG A 140 13.21 -6.38 -21.67
C ARG A 140 12.38 -6.21 -20.41
N PHE A 141 11.29 -5.49 -20.57
CA PHE A 141 10.36 -5.12 -19.51
C PHE A 141 8.97 -5.09 -20.10
N GLY A 142 7.95 -5.25 -19.27
CA GLY A 142 6.57 -5.05 -19.69
C GLY A 142 5.95 -6.26 -20.40
N VAL A 143 4.90 -5.99 -21.18
CA VAL A 143 4.02 -7.01 -21.80
C VAL A 143 4.74 -8.05 -22.66
N ASP A 144 5.92 -7.72 -23.16
CA ASP A 144 6.72 -8.59 -24.03
C ASP A 144 7.58 -9.60 -23.25
N ASP A 145 7.62 -9.50 -21.91
CA ASP A 145 8.40 -10.38 -21.04
C ASP A 145 7.56 -11.01 -19.91
N ALA A 146 6.75 -12.01 -20.28
CA ALA A 146 5.96 -12.78 -19.33
C ALA A 146 6.79 -13.80 -18.52
N ASP A 147 8.03 -14.07 -18.92
CA ASP A 147 8.87 -15.08 -18.26
C ASP A 147 9.28 -14.60 -16.86
N ASP A 148 9.52 -13.29 -16.70
CA ASP A 148 9.87 -12.69 -15.42
C ASP A 148 8.81 -12.85 -14.34
N GLN A 149 7.52 -12.89 -14.69
CA GLN A 149 6.44 -13.16 -13.72
C GLN A 149 6.62 -14.54 -13.05
N THR A 150 7.16 -15.51 -13.78
CA THR A 150 7.41 -16.85 -13.23
C THR A 150 8.57 -16.82 -12.25
N LEU A 151 9.59 -16.02 -12.53
CA LEU A 151 10.78 -15.88 -11.72
C LEU A 151 10.55 -14.98 -10.50
N ASP A 152 9.53 -14.13 -10.50
CA ASP A 152 9.31 -13.13 -9.44
C ASP A 152 9.18 -13.69 -8.02
N ASP A 153 8.66 -14.93 -7.89
CA ASP A 153 8.57 -15.67 -6.62
C ASP A 153 9.54 -16.85 -6.52
N ASP A 154 10.51 -16.97 -7.43
CA ASP A 154 11.59 -17.96 -7.31
C ASP A 154 12.69 -17.42 -6.39
N TYR A 155 12.77 -17.98 -5.18
CA TYR A 155 13.80 -17.70 -4.17
C TYR A 155 14.84 -18.82 -4.08
N ASP A 156 14.65 -19.92 -4.80
CA ASP A 156 15.49 -21.11 -4.72
C ASP A 156 16.63 -21.04 -5.77
N ASN A 157 16.47 -20.23 -6.83
CA ASN A 157 17.51 -19.98 -7.82
C ASN A 157 18.35 -18.72 -7.52
N PRO A 158 19.65 -18.85 -7.16
CA PRO A 158 20.50 -17.69 -6.89
C PRO A 158 20.69 -16.72 -8.07
N ALA A 159 20.51 -17.20 -9.31
CA ALA A 159 20.61 -16.33 -10.49
C ALA A 159 19.49 -15.29 -10.56
N ASP A 160 18.35 -15.58 -9.93
CA ASP A 160 17.14 -14.77 -10.00
C ASP A 160 16.92 -13.99 -8.69
N ASN A 161 17.91 -13.94 -7.80
CA ASN A 161 17.83 -13.21 -6.52
C ASN A 161 18.08 -11.71 -6.64
N ALA A 162 18.38 -11.25 -7.85
CA ALA A 162 18.76 -9.89 -8.17
C ALA A 162 18.16 -9.52 -9.53
N ALA A 163 17.62 -8.31 -9.66
CA ALA A 163 17.12 -7.79 -10.94
C ALA A 163 17.21 -6.27 -10.99
N THR A 164 16.90 -5.72 -12.16
CA THR A 164 16.67 -4.28 -12.33
C THR A 164 15.22 -4.00 -12.64
N PHE A 165 14.75 -2.80 -12.30
CA PHE A 165 13.40 -2.33 -12.63
C PHE A 165 13.47 -0.88 -13.09
N ARG A 166 12.49 -0.45 -13.89
CA ARG A 166 12.39 0.94 -14.35
C ARG A 166 11.60 1.75 -13.33
N LEU A 167 12.04 2.97 -13.04
CA LEU A 167 11.38 3.85 -12.08
C LEU A 167 10.03 4.35 -12.64
N PRO A 168 8.86 4.00 -12.05
CA PRO A 168 7.57 4.25 -12.67
C PRO A 168 7.06 5.68 -12.47
N CYS A 169 6.31 6.16 -13.46
CA CYS A 169 5.51 7.37 -13.44
C CYS A 169 4.05 7.01 -13.77
N ASN A 170 3.21 6.92 -12.75
CA ASN A 170 1.81 6.50 -12.89
C ASN A 170 0.94 7.67 -13.35
N ASN A 171 0.28 7.52 -14.51
CA ASN A 171 -0.56 8.57 -15.07
C ASN A 171 -2.04 8.33 -14.78
N PRO A 172 -2.87 9.40 -14.63
CA PRO A 172 -4.30 9.27 -14.38
C PRO A 172 -5.11 8.58 -15.49
N ASP A 173 -4.54 8.41 -16.68
CA ASP A 173 -5.17 7.69 -17.79
C ASP A 173 -4.91 6.17 -17.76
N GLY A 174 -4.27 5.68 -16.69
CA GLY A 174 -3.92 4.28 -16.50
C GLY A 174 -2.61 3.87 -17.14
N THR A 175 -1.95 4.76 -17.91
CA THR A 175 -0.65 4.44 -18.50
C THR A 175 0.47 4.57 -17.47
N VAL A 176 1.46 3.68 -17.56
CA VAL A 176 2.69 3.76 -16.75
C VAL A 176 3.84 4.18 -17.66
N TRP A 177 4.41 5.35 -17.37
CA TRP A 177 5.63 5.83 -18.00
C TRP A 177 6.82 5.55 -17.09
N PHE A 178 8.02 5.85 -17.55
CA PHE A 178 9.24 5.59 -16.78
C PHE A 178 10.16 6.79 -16.79
N GLU A 179 10.89 6.98 -15.70
CA GLU A 179 11.84 8.08 -15.57
C GLU A 179 13.07 7.84 -16.45
N THR A 180 13.31 8.79 -17.35
CA THR A 180 14.48 8.81 -18.22
C THR A 180 15.75 9.19 -17.46
N ALA A 181 16.91 8.96 -18.07
CA ALA A 181 18.21 9.38 -17.53
C ALA A 181 18.25 10.89 -17.18
N ASP A 182 17.53 11.72 -17.93
CA ASP A 182 17.43 13.18 -17.72
C ASP A 182 16.40 13.57 -16.64
N GLY A 183 15.71 12.61 -16.01
CA GLY A 183 14.75 12.83 -14.92
C GLY A 183 13.35 13.23 -15.37
N VAL A 184 13.01 13.07 -16.65
CA VAL A 184 11.64 13.28 -17.17
C VAL A 184 10.94 11.94 -17.39
N CYS A 185 9.61 11.89 -17.25
CA CYS A 185 8.83 10.68 -17.54
C CYS A 185 8.58 10.53 -19.05
N ALA A 186 8.76 9.32 -19.59
CA ALA A 186 8.47 8.99 -20.98
C ALA A 186 7.88 7.58 -21.15
N PRO A 187 7.10 7.31 -22.22
CA PRO A 187 6.62 5.97 -22.55
C PRO A 187 7.76 4.97 -22.73
N ALA A 188 7.55 3.70 -22.35
CA ALA A 188 8.55 2.63 -22.43
C ALA A 188 9.16 2.39 -23.83
N ASP A 189 8.39 2.66 -24.88
CA ASP A 189 8.73 2.45 -26.30
C ASP A 189 9.27 3.71 -26.98
N SER A 190 9.50 4.80 -26.22
CA SER A 190 10.00 6.08 -26.73
C SER A 190 11.43 6.03 -27.29
N GLY A 191 12.17 4.95 -27.02
CA GLY A 191 13.59 4.82 -27.37
C GLY A 191 14.53 5.61 -26.45
N ALA A 192 14.01 6.20 -25.37
CA ALA A 192 14.81 6.87 -24.35
C ALA A 192 15.62 5.88 -23.50
N GLU A 193 16.69 6.37 -22.89
CA GLU A 193 17.40 5.66 -21.84
C GLU A 193 16.71 5.93 -20.50
N PHE A 194 16.44 4.89 -19.73
CA PHE A 194 15.71 4.95 -18.46
C PHE A 194 16.62 4.76 -17.28
N LYS A 195 16.30 5.42 -16.16
CA LYS A 195 16.91 5.11 -14.87
C LYS A 195 16.45 3.73 -14.41
N LEU A 196 17.38 2.97 -13.87
CA LEU A 196 17.14 1.62 -13.36
C LEU A 196 17.43 1.57 -11.87
N GLY A 197 16.43 1.15 -11.10
CA GLY A 197 16.62 0.70 -9.73
C GLY A 197 17.09 -0.75 -9.69
N THR A 198 17.52 -1.19 -8.52
CA THR A 198 17.92 -2.59 -8.27
C THR A 198 16.99 -3.22 -7.26
N VAL A 199 16.58 -4.46 -7.49
CA VAL A 199 15.82 -5.24 -6.51
C VAL A 199 16.63 -6.48 -6.08
N ARG A 200 16.51 -6.87 -4.81
CA ARG A 200 17.10 -8.10 -4.25
C ARG A 200 16.05 -8.90 -3.50
N LYS A 201 16.05 -10.22 -3.69
CA LYS A 201 15.25 -11.19 -2.92
C LYS A 201 16.03 -11.65 -1.69
N PHE A 202 15.32 -11.88 -0.60
CA PHE A 202 15.88 -12.44 0.63
C PHE A 202 14.80 -13.15 1.46
N ARG A 203 15.21 -13.85 2.52
CA ARG A 203 14.30 -14.50 3.47
C ARG A 203 14.59 -14.07 4.90
N VAL A 204 13.54 -14.00 5.72
CA VAL A 204 13.60 -13.71 7.15
C VAL A 204 12.74 -14.71 7.91
N ILE A 205 13.25 -15.28 9.00
CA ILE A 205 12.50 -16.19 9.87
C ILE A 205 11.78 -15.36 10.94
N ASN A 206 10.45 -15.45 10.98
CA ASN A 206 9.64 -14.74 11.98
C ASN A 206 9.72 -15.40 13.36
N ALA A 207 9.16 -14.75 14.39
CA ALA A 207 9.17 -15.22 15.78
C ALA A 207 8.45 -16.57 15.99
N ARG A 208 7.64 -16.99 15.01
CA ARG A 208 6.92 -18.27 15.00
C ARG A 208 7.71 -19.41 14.36
N GLY A 209 8.89 -19.10 13.81
CA GLY A 209 9.76 -20.04 13.13
C GLY A 209 9.32 -20.37 11.71
N ILE A 210 8.73 -19.41 11.01
CA ILE A 210 8.25 -19.50 9.63
C ILE A 210 9.12 -18.59 8.75
N SER A 211 9.54 -19.10 7.59
CA SER A 211 10.32 -18.33 6.62
C SER A 211 9.42 -17.39 5.83
N LEU A 212 9.69 -16.09 5.93
CA LEU A 212 9.03 -15.04 5.17
C LEU A 212 9.92 -14.64 3.99
N ALA A 213 9.31 -14.53 2.81
CA ALA A 213 9.92 -13.99 1.62
C ALA A 213 9.91 -12.46 1.65
N GLY A 214 11.02 -11.85 1.26
CA GLY A 214 11.14 -10.39 1.18
C GLY A 214 11.86 -9.92 -0.08
N LYS A 215 11.52 -8.73 -0.54
CA LYS A 215 12.22 -7.99 -1.59
C LYS A 215 12.63 -6.62 -1.08
N VAL A 216 13.79 -6.15 -1.50
CA VAL A 216 14.25 -4.78 -1.22
C VAL A 216 14.53 -4.09 -2.54
N PHE A 217 13.97 -2.90 -2.69
CA PHE A 217 14.06 -2.05 -3.87
C PHE A 217 14.96 -0.86 -3.54
N PHE A 218 16.01 -0.70 -4.33
CA PHE A 218 17.00 0.35 -4.20
C PHE A 218 16.79 1.41 -5.29
N PRO A 219 16.93 2.70 -4.94
CA PRO A 219 16.95 3.79 -5.91
C PRO A 219 18.01 3.62 -6.98
N ALA A 220 17.82 4.28 -8.13
CA ALA A 220 18.83 4.31 -9.17
C ALA A 220 20.15 4.91 -8.66
N GLY A 221 21.26 4.22 -8.93
CA GLY A 221 22.60 4.64 -8.51
C GLY A 221 23.03 4.16 -7.12
N VAL A 222 22.15 3.54 -6.33
CA VAL A 222 22.51 2.88 -5.07
C VAL A 222 23.06 1.49 -5.36
N ASP A 223 24.31 1.24 -4.94
CA ASP A 223 24.94 -0.10 -5.03
C ASP A 223 24.71 -0.87 -3.72
N PRO A 224 23.83 -1.90 -3.71
CA PRO A 224 23.54 -2.69 -2.52
C PRO A 224 24.73 -3.54 -2.04
N ASP A 225 25.70 -3.81 -2.92
CA ASP A 225 26.87 -4.64 -2.61
C ASP A 225 28.04 -3.77 -2.10
N ASN A 226 28.03 -2.46 -2.41
CA ASN A 226 29.03 -1.49 -1.94
C ASN A 226 28.36 -0.19 -1.42
N PRO A 227 27.70 -0.23 -0.24
CA PRO A 227 27.01 0.93 0.32
C PRO A 227 27.93 2.15 0.46
N GLY A 228 27.49 3.27 -0.08
CA GLY A 228 28.07 4.59 0.19
C GLY A 228 27.74 5.09 1.60
N PRO A 229 28.20 6.31 1.97
CA PRO A 229 27.88 6.91 3.26
C PRO A 229 26.45 7.46 3.35
N GLU A 230 25.73 7.53 2.21
CA GLU A 230 24.38 8.06 2.12
C GLU A 230 23.38 7.12 2.80
N LYS A 231 22.41 7.75 3.48
CA LYS A 231 21.36 7.09 4.25
C LYS A 231 20.03 7.43 3.60
N HIS A 232 19.21 6.41 3.36
CA HIS A 232 17.93 6.56 2.70
C HIS A 232 16.79 6.26 3.68
N PRO A 233 15.73 7.07 3.69
CA PRO A 233 14.51 6.77 4.44
C PRO A 233 13.94 5.42 3.96
N VAL A 234 13.24 4.74 4.87
CA VAL A 234 12.85 3.34 4.67
C VAL A 234 11.34 3.23 4.55
N THR A 235 10.85 2.44 3.60
CA THR A 235 9.45 2.00 3.58
C THR A 235 9.37 0.48 3.75
N ILE A 236 8.34 -0.01 4.44
CA ILE A 236 8.10 -1.45 4.66
C ILE A 236 6.65 -1.76 4.28
N GLY A 237 6.47 -2.66 3.31
CA GLY A 237 5.19 -2.97 2.67
C GLY A 237 4.74 -4.41 2.86
N PHE A 238 3.44 -4.61 3.13
CA PHE A 238 2.79 -5.91 3.06
C PHE A 238 1.68 -5.97 1.99
N PRO A 239 1.64 -7.03 1.16
CA PRO A 239 0.54 -7.25 0.25
C PRO A 239 -0.72 -7.75 0.98
N GLY A 240 -1.84 -7.74 0.28
CA GLY A 240 -3.13 -8.24 0.72
C GLY A 240 -3.27 -9.77 0.64
N ALA A 241 -4.50 -10.26 0.78
CA ALA A 241 -4.76 -11.69 0.84
C ALA A 241 -4.62 -12.32 -0.55
N ALA A 242 -3.83 -13.39 -0.69
CA ALA A 242 -3.51 -14.04 -1.96
C ALA A 242 -2.69 -13.18 -2.95
N GLU A 243 -2.22 -12.01 -2.53
CA GLU A 243 -1.41 -11.10 -3.32
C GLU A 243 0.09 -11.42 -3.17
N HIS A 244 0.84 -11.23 -4.25
CA HIS A 244 2.29 -11.23 -4.27
C HIS A 244 2.85 -9.88 -3.86
N GLN A 245 4.14 -9.86 -3.54
CA GLN A 245 4.84 -8.61 -3.24
C GLN A 245 4.90 -7.66 -4.46
N SER A 246 4.93 -8.20 -5.68
CA SER A 246 4.88 -7.41 -6.91
C SER A 246 3.51 -6.73 -7.12
N ASP A 247 2.45 -7.23 -6.48
CA ASP A 247 1.09 -6.70 -6.62
C ASP A 247 0.90 -5.32 -5.96
N ILE A 248 1.82 -4.98 -5.06
CA ILE A 248 1.99 -3.66 -4.44
C ILE A 248 3.26 -2.94 -4.96
N GLY A 249 3.85 -3.44 -6.06
CA GLY A 249 5.12 -2.96 -6.61
C GLY A 249 5.09 -1.48 -7.01
N MET A 250 3.92 -0.95 -7.37
CA MET A 250 3.76 0.46 -7.70
C MET A 250 4.14 1.43 -6.56
N TYR A 251 4.02 0.99 -5.31
CA TYR A 251 4.46 1.78 -4.15
C TYR A 251 5.95 1.58 -3.86
N SER A 252 6.47 0.35 -3.95
CA SER A 252 7.88 0.09 -3.63
C SER A 252 8.82 0.68 -4.67
N GLU A 253 8.49 0.54 -5.95
CA GLU A 253 9.24 1.12 -7.06
C GLU A 253 9.06 2.64 -7.13
N GLY A 254 7.87 3.14 -6.80
CA GLY A 254 7.59 4.57 -6.65
C GLY A 254 8.40 5.20 -5.52
N ALA A 255 8.46 4.55 -4.35
CA ALA A 255 9.27 5.02 -3.22
C ALA A 255 10.77 4.99 -3.56
N ALA A 256 11.23 3.96 -4.29
CA ALA A 256 12.60 3.91 -4.78
C ALA A 256 12.92 5.04 -5.77
N ARG A 257 11.95 5.46 -6.59
CA ARG A 257 12.09 6.64 -7.46
C ARG A 257 12.27 7.93 -6.65
N ASP A 258 11.58 8.06 -5.52
CA ASP A 258 11.68 9.24 -4.63
C ASP A 258 12.86 9.16 -3.63
N GLY A 259 13.71 8.13 -3.77
CA GLY A 259 14.97 7.99 -3.04
C GLY A 259 14.89 7.22 -1.73
N PHE A 260 13.77 6.52 -1.47
CA PHE A 260 13.63 5.60 -0.35
C PHE A 260 14.22 4.23 -0.67
N ILE A 261 14.67 3.50 0.35
CA ILE A 261 14.88 2.05 0.23
C ILE A 261 13.59 1.36 0.69
N SER A 262 12.90 0.70 -0.23
CA SER A 262 11.60 0.06 0.05
C SER A 262 11.78 -1.44 0.25
N PHE A 263 11.28 -1.95 1.37
CA PHE A 263 11.16 -3.37 1.63
C PHE A 263 9.71 -3.81 1.42
N THR A 264 9.51 -4.96 0.79
CA THR A 264 8.24 -5.67 0.81
C THR A 264 8.46 -7.04 1.43
N PHE A 265 7.43 -7.57 2.06
CA PHE A 265 7.47 -8.92 2.62
C PHE A 265 6.11 -9.59 2.40
N ALA A 266 6.13 -10.87 2.04
CA ALA A 266 4.95 -11.70 2.10
C ALA A 266 4.78 -12.25 3.52
N GLN A 267 3.58 -12.15 4.08
CA GLN A 267 3.25 -12.68 5.41
C GLN A 267 3.20 -14.22 5.39
N ALA A 268 3.25 -14.85 6.57
CA ALA A 268 3.15 -16.30 6.65
C ALA A 268 1.86 -16.84 5.99
N GLY A 269 1.99 -17.84 5.12
CA GLY A 269 0.86 -18.46 4.39
C GLY A 269 0.35 -17.68 3.17
N GLN A 270 1.00 -16.56 2.83
CA GLN A 270 0.81 -15.83 1.58
C GLN A 270 1.75 -16.38 0.48
N PRO A 271 1.56 -16.00 -0.79
CA PRO A 271 2.49 -16.38 -1.85
C PRO A 271 3.97 -16.11 -1.52
N ALA A 272 4.87 -16.97 -2.02
CA ALA A 272 6.32 -17.00 -1.77
C ALA A 272 6.81 -17.28 -0.33
N SER A 273 6.05 -16.91 0.70
CA SER A 273 6.36 -17.24 2.09
C SER A 273 5.94 -18.66 2.47
N ASP A 274 6.61 -19.25 3.46
CA ASP A 274 6.18 -20.52 4.05
C ASP A 274 4.92 -20.28 4.93
N GLY A 275 4.24 -21.34 5.34
CA GLY A 275 3.07 -21.28 6.22
C GLY A 275 1.78 -21.66 5.52
N ASN A 276 0.63 -21.40 6.12
CA ASN A 276 -0.67 -21.63 5.47
C ASN A 276 -1.69 -20.59 5.92
N ALA A 277 -2.90 -20.64 5.36
CA ALA A 277 -3.95 -19.67 5.65
C ALA A 277 -4.27 -19.56 7.16
N LEU A 278 -4.09 -20.64 7.94
CA LEU A 278 -4.25 -20.57 9.40
C LEU A 278 -3.11 -19.82 10.07
N ASP A 279 -1.88 -19.88 9.55
CA ASP A 279 -0.79 -19.05 10.06
C ASP A 279 -1.05 -17.55 9.84
N LEU A 280 -1.84 -17.17 8.83
CA LEU A 280 -2.23 -15.76 8.65
C LEU A 280 -3.23 -15.29 9.72
N VAL A 281 -4.19 -16.14 10.09
CA VAL A 281 -5.30 -15.78 10.99
C VAL A 281 -5.13 -16.28 12.44
N THR A 282 -4.00 -16.90 12.78
CA THR A 282 -3.71 -17.39 14.14
C THR A 282 -2.32 -16.94 14.62
N PRO A 283 -2.08 -16.83 15.95
CA PRO A 283 -3.00 -17.10 17.07
C PRO A 283 -4.00 -15.98 17.35
N LEU A 284 -5.30 -16.31 17.37
CA LEU A 284 -6.44 -15.37 17.56
C LEU A 284 -6.42 -14.58 18.89
N LEU A 285 -5.73 -15.09 19.92
CA LEU A 285 -5.68 -14.43 21.23
C LEU A 285 -4.43 -13.58 21.45
N ALA A 286 -3.43 -13.66 20.56
CA ALA A 286 -2.21 -12.88 20.76
C ALA A 286 -2.43 -11.42 20.41
N SER A 287 -3.15 -11.11 19.33
CA SER A 287 -3.33 -9.77 18.79
C SER A 287 -4.74 -9.21 19.05
N TRP A 288 -4.95 -8.65 20.24
CA TRP A 288 -6.25 -8.04 20.57
C TRP A 288 -6.63 -6.96 19.54
N GLY A 289 -7.81 -7.09 18.93
CA GLY A 289 -8.33 -6.16 17.93
C GLY A 289 -7.75 -6.30 16.52
N CYS A 290 -6.95 -7.33 16.23
CA CYS A 290 -6.48 -7.64 14.89
C CYS A 290 -7.06 -8.98 14.42
N PHE A 291 -7.79 -8.98 13.29
CA PHE A 291 -8.43 -10.19 12.77
C PHE A 291 -7.48 -11.09 11.94
N ALA A 292 -6.32 -10.57 11.53
CA ALA A 292 -5.23 -11.33 10.92
C ALA A 292 -3.98 -11.36 11.84
N PRO A 293 -4.03 -12.04 13.01
CA PRO A 293 -2.95 -12.06 13.99
C PRO A 293 -1.57 -12.38 13.46
N GLY A 294 -1.48 -13.27 12.46
CA GLY A 294 -0.22 -13.62 11.82
C GLY A 294 0.42 -12.43 11.12
N SER A 295 -0.37 -11.68 10.35
CA SER A 295 0.06 -10.44 9.68
C SER A 295 0.54 -9.40 10.72
N CYS A 296 -0.21 -9.23 11.82
CA CYS A 296 0.13 -8.27 12.88
C CYS A 296 1.44 -8.63 13.62
N LEU A 297 1.71 -9.92 13.81
CA LEU A 297 2.98 -10.40 14.37
C LEU A 297 4.13 -10.24 13.38
N ASP A 298 3.91 -10.63 12.12
CA ASP A 298 4.92 -10.55 11.07
C ASP A 298 5.37 -9.09 10.87
N ALA A 299 4.46 -8.11 10.93
CA ALA A 299 4.78 -6.67 10.83
C ALA A 299 5.82 -6.23 11.88
N GLN A 300 5.67 -6.73 13.11
CA GLN A 300 6.61 -6.46 14.19
C GLN A 300 7.98 -7.11 13.99
N ASP A 301 8.00 -8.34 13.47
CA ASP A 301 9.22 -9.11 13.26
C ASP A 301 10.04 -8.54 12.09
N VAL A 302 9.39 -8.25 10.96
CA VAL A 302 10.10 -7.68 9.80
C VAL A 302 10.62 -6.28 10.08
N THR A 303 9.87 -5.45 10.82
CA THR A 303 10.32 -4.09 11.16
C THR A 303 11.50 -4.13 12.11
N ARG A 304 11.54 -5.09 13.06
CA ARG A 304 12.73 -5.35 13.88
C ARG A 304 13.92 -5.74 13.03
N TRP A 305 13.74 -6.68 12.10
CA TRP A 305 14.83 -7.12 11.22
C TRP A 305 15.37 -5.99 10.35
N VAL A 306 14.48 -5.18 9.75
CA VAL A 306 14.86 -4.00 8.96
C VAL A 306 15.65 -3.01 9.84
N ALA A 307 15.21 -2.77 11.08
CA ALA A 307 15.90 -1.92 12.04
C ALA A 307 17.14 -2.56 12.70
N GLY A 308 17.55 -3.77 12.30
CA GLY A 308 18.73 -4.46 12.82
C GLY A 308 18.58 -5.01 14.23
N GLN A 309 17.34 -5.18 14.71
CA GLN A 309 17.03 -5.77 16.00
C GLN A 309 16.79 -7.29 15.88
N ASP A 310 17.00 -8.01 16.99
CA ASP A 310 16.74 -9.45 17.07
C ASP A 310 15.24 -9.77 16.99
N ILE A 311 14.88 -10.85 16.30
CA ILE A 311 13.56 -11.47 16.36
C ILE A 311 13.57 -12.52 17.48
N THR A 312 12.75 -12.33 18.51
CA THR A 312 12.68 -13.25 19.65
C THR A 312 11.60 -14.30 19.41
N ALA A 313 11.95 -15.57 19.51
CA ALA A 313 10.99 -16.66 19.35
C ALA A 313 9.85 -16.57 20.37
N ILE A 314 8.60 -16.62 19.89
CA ILE A 314 7.39 -16.75 20.71
C ILE A 314 6.84 -18.18 20.70
N SER A 315 7.30 -19.01 19.75
CA SER A 315 7.02 -20.44 19.65
C SER A 315 8.11 -21.27 20.32
N GLU A 316 7.74 -22.38 20.94
CA GLU A 316 8.67 -23.35 21.48
C GLU A 316 9.11 -24.32 20.37
N LEU A 317 10.32 -24.14 19.85
CA LEU A 317 10.85 -24.88 18.68
C LEU A 317 10.85 -26.42 18.82
N GLY A 318 10.76 -26.95 20.05
CA GLY A 318 10.73 -28.39 20.33
C GLY A 318 9.45 -28.91 21.01
N ASN A 319 8.41 -28.08 21.13
CA ASN A 319 7.19 -28.44 21.86
C ASN A 319 5.92 -27.98 21.13
N GLU A 320 5.59 -28.65 20.03
CA GLU A 320 4.37 -28.35 19.27
C GLU A 320 3.09 -28.52 20.09
N LEU A 321 3.05 -29.47 21.03
CA LEU A 321 1.89 -29.60 21.91
C LEU A 321 1.71 -28.33 22.77
N GLY A 322 2.80 -27.76 23.28
CA GLY A 322 2.78 -26.46 23.98
C GLY A 322 2.33 -25.31 23.07
N ASN A 323 2.79 -25.29 21.82
CA ASN A 323 2.41 -24.28 20.83
C ASN A 323 0.90 -24.36 20.50
N VAL A 324 0.35 -25.56 20.31
CA VAL A 324 -1.09 -25.78 20.10
C VAL A 324 -1.91 -25.34 21.32
N MET A 325 -1.44 -25.59 22.54
CA MET A 325 -2.09 -25.10 23.76
C MET A 325 -2.06 -23.57 23.88
N ARG A 326 -1.13 -22.90 23.18
CA ARG A 326 -1.09 -21.43 22.99
C ARG A 326 -1.85 -20.97 21.73
N LEU A 327 -2.67 -21.85 21.14
CA LEU A 327 -3.47 -21.59 19.94
C LEU A 327 -2.65 -21.19 18.70
N GLN A 328 -1.39 -21.59 18.64
CA GLN A 328 -0.61 -21.49 17.41
C GLN A 328 -0.94 -22.66 16.49
N ASN A 329 -0.90 -22.42 15.19
CA ASN A 329 -1.05 -23.47 14.19
C ASN A 329 0.04 -24.54 14.37
N PRO A 330 -0.31 -25.83 14.47
CA PRO A 330 0.68 -26.91 14.58
C PRO A 330 1.54 -26.98 13.30
N ARG A 331 2.84 -27.18 13.48
CA ARG A 331 3.79 -27.35 12.36
C ARG A 331 4.64 -28.60 12.54
N LEU A 332 5.05 -29.23 11.44
CA LEU A 332 6.02 -30.33 11.47
C LEU A 332 7.44 -29.82 11.75
N VAL A 333 7.74 -28.60 11.31
CA VAL A 333 9.05 -27.95 11.45
C VAL A 333 8.86 -26.48 11.82
N ARG A 334 9.64 -26.01 12.79
CA ARG A 334 9.85 -24.59 13.09
C ARG A 334 11.34 -24.27 12.98
N ILE A 335 11.63 -23.17 12.33
CA ILE A 335 13.00 -22.68 12.12
C ILE A 335 13.38 -21.77 13.30
N ASN A 336 14.62 -21.83 13.78
CA ASN A 336 15.06 -20.97 14.88
C ASN A 336 15.28 -19.53 14.39
N PRO A 337 14.49 -18.54 14.86
CA PRO A 337 14.62 -17.15 14.40
C PRO A 337 15.82 -16.40 14.97
N ALA A 338 16.59 -17.01 15.88
CA ALA A 338 17.85 -16.41 16.33
C ALA A 338 18.79 -16.18 15.14
N TYR A 339 19.64 -15.16 15.22
CA TYR A 339 20.66 -14.92 14.21
C TYR A 339 21.73 -16.02 14.21
N ALA A 340 22.32 -16.27 13.04
CA ALA A 340 23.45 -17.16 12.89
C ALA A 340 24.61 -16.75 13.84
N PRO A 341 25.31 -17.71 14.48
CA PRO A 341 25.21 -19.16 14.28
C PRO A 341 24.18 -19.86 15.18
N ALA A 342 23.43 -19.14 16.03
CA ALA A 342 22.50 -19.75 16.98
C ALA A 342 21.18 -20.19 16.32
N GLY A 343 20.73 -19.47 15.28
CA GLY A 343 19.61 -19.85 14.43
C GLY A 343 19.91 -19.58 12.96
N GLU A 344 18.86 -19.38 12.16
CA GLU A 344 18.95 -19.32 10.70
C GLU A 344 18.79 -17.91 10.11
N ASN A 345 18.39 -16.93 10.92
CA ASN A 345 18.31 -15.56 10.46
C ASN A 345 19.71 -14.98 10.16
N GLN A 346 19.80 -14.16 9.11
CA GLN A 346 20.96 -13.34 8.83
C GLN A 346 20.68 -11.89 9.24
N PRO A 347 21.66 -11.15 9.80
CA PRO A 347 21.50 -9.72 10.01
C PRO A 347 21.20 -9.01 8.69
N ASN A 348 20.39 -7.95 8.73
CA ASN A 348 20.12 -7.12 7.57
C ASN A 348 21.44 -6.57 7.00
N PRO A 349 21.85 -6.96 5.78
CA PRO A 349 23.14 -6.56 5.21
C PRO A 349 23.17 -5.08 4.82
N TRP A 350 22.01 -4.42 4.73
CA TRP A 350 21.87 -3.06 4.25
C TRP A 350 21.80 -2.01 5.35
N LEU A 351 21.95 -2.36 6.63
CA LEU A 351 21.80 -1.42 7.76
C LEU A 351 22.60 -0.12 7.61
N ASN A 352 23.78 -0.17 6.97
CA ASN A 352 24.62 1.01 6.77
C ASN A 352 24.06 2.04 5.78
N MET A 353 23.11 1.67 4.93
CA MET A 353 22.43 2.56 3.97
C MET A 353 21.01 2.96 4.41
N LEU A 354 20.49 2.38 5.50
CA LEU A 354 19.15 2.71 6.00
C LEU A 354 19.17 3.85 7.02
N ASP A 355 18.34 4.85 6.78
CA ASP A 355 17.98 5.88 7.75
C ASP A 355 16.91 5.34 8.70
N LEU A 356 17.37 4.76 9.81
CA LEU A 356 16.51 4.08 10.77
C LEU A 356 15.75 5.03 11.71
N ASP A 357 16.03 6.34 11.64
CA ASP A 357 15.22 7.34 12.31
C ASP A 357 13.93 7.63 11.52
N HIS A 358 13.87 7.22 10.24
CA HIS A 358 12.78 7.51 9.30
C HIS A 358 12.24 6.24 8.62
N ILE A 359 11.54 5.43 9.41
CA ILE A 359 10.88 4.19 8.97
C ILE A 359 9.39 4.46 8.71
N ASN A 360 8.91 4.00 7.56
CA ASN A 360 7.54 4.19 7.09
C ASN A 360 6.89 2.84 6.79
N LEU A 361 5.62 2.69 7.12
CA LEU A 361 4.88 1.45 6.88
C LEU A 361 3.82 1.64 5.80
N TYR A 362 3.54 0.59 5.06
CA TYR A 362 2.35 0.53 4.21
C TYR A 362 1.86 -0.90 4.02
N GLY A 363 0.61 -1.03 3.60
CA GLY A 363 0.13 -2.32 3.15
C GLY A 363 -1.22 -2.23 2.49
N GLN A 364 -1.61 -3.34 1.87
CA GLN A 364 -2.91 -3.55 1.26
C GLN A 364 -3.71 -4.56 2.07
N SER A 365 -5.02 -4.32 2.25
CA SER A 365 -5.94 -5.30 2.82
C SER A 365 -5.41 -5.90 4.12
N VAL A 366 -5.38 -7.23 4.26
CA VAL A 366 -4.80 -7.92 5.43
C VAL A 366 -3.36 -7.52 5.76
N GLY A 367 -2.57 -7.04 4.79
CA GLY A 367 -1.27 -6.42 5.00
C GLY A 367 -1.36 -5.06 5.69
N SER A 368 -2.31 -4.22 5.26
CA SER A 368 -2.61 -2.94 5.90
C SER A 368 -3.13 -3.11 7.33
N ILE A 369 -3.94 -4.15 7.61
CA ILE A 369 -4.33 -4.55 8.98
C ILE A 369 -3.12 -4.92 9.82
N GLY A 370 -2.18 -5.68 9.26
CA GLY A 370 -0.92 -6.05 9.92
C GLY A 370 -0.10 -4.82 10.31
N MET A 371 0.11 -3.93 9.35
CA MET A 371 0.93 -2.72 9.54
C MET A 371 0.28 -1.68 10.44
N SER A 372 -1.03 -1.43 10.30
CA SER A 372 -1.74 -0.49 11.20
C SER A 372 -1.77 -0.99 12.64
N SER A 373 -1.84 -2.31 12.88
CA SER A 373 -1.72 -2.87 14.23
C SER A 373 -0.40 -2.51 14.91
N TYR A 374 0.68 -2.30 14.14
CA TYR A 374 1.98 -1.87 14.67
C TYR A 374 1.88 -0.57 15.48
N LEU A 375 1.09 0.39 15.00
CA LEU A 375 0.95 1.72 15.61
C LEU A 375 0.34 1.64 17.02
N ARG A 376 -0.56 0.67 17.25
CA ARG A 376 -1.11 0.39 18.58
C ARG A 376 -0.02 -0.05 19.55
N TRP A 377 0.82 -1.00 19.14
CA TRP A 377 1.93 -1.48 19.98
C TRP A 377 3.02 -0.42 20.19
N GLN A 378 3.23 0.45 19.19
CA GLN A 378 4.11 1.60 19.34
C GLN A 378 3.58 2.56 20.42
N ASP A 379 2.27 2.85 20.44
CA ASP A 379 1.62 3.66 21.49
C ASP A 379 1.72 2.99 22.88
N GLU A 380 1.57 1.67 22.95
CA GLU A 380 1.74 0.90 24.19
C GLU A 380 3.20 0.85 24.69
N GLY A 381 4.17 1.18 23.81
CA GLY A 381 5.59 1.27 24.14
C GLY A 381 6.32 -0.08 24.16
N HIS A 382 5.68 -1.16 23.73
CA HIS A 382 6.28 -2.48 23.59
C HIS A 382 5.60 -3.31 22.50
N GLY A 383 6.30 -4.29 21.94
CA GLY A 383 5.71 -5.29 21.05
C GLY A 383 5.16 -6.51 21.80
N TYR A 384 4.78 -7.53 21.04
CA TYR A 384 4.28 -8.81 21.57
C TYR A 384 5.32 -9.56 22.43
N ASP A 385 6.60 -9.32 22.17
CA ASP A 385 7.72 -9.88 22.91
C ASP A 385 8.05 -9.09 24.19
N GLY A 386 7.29 -8.04 24.50
CA GLY A 386 7.48 -7.18 25.66
C GLY A 386 8.66 -6.21 25.55
N ARG A 387 9.33 -6.12 24.40
CA ARG A 387 10.43 -5.17 24.15
C ARG A 387 9.93 -3.94 23.39
N PRO A 388 10.57 -2.78 23.53
CA PRO A 388 10.26 -1.60 22.72
C PRO A 388 10.32 -1.91 21.22
N LEU A 389 9.40 -1.33 20.46
CA LEU A 389 9.40 -1.40 19.00
C LEU A 389 10.36 -0.36 18.40
N PRO A 390 10.96 -0.64 17.23
CA PRO A 390 11.48 0.42 16.36
C PRO A 390 10.42 1.51 16.15
N ARG A 391 10.84 2.77 16.12
CA ARG A 391 9.91 3.87 15.87
C ARG A 391 9.59 3.94 14.38
N VAL A 392 8.32 4.18 14.08
CA VAL A 392 7.78 4.47 12.74
C VAL A 392 7.28 5.91 12.72
N ASP A 393 7.58 6.64 11.65
CA ASP A 393 7.22 8.04 11.46
C ASP A 393 5.93 8.23 10.67
N SER A 394 5.67 7.35 9.69
CA SER A 394 4.44 7.40 8.91
C SER A 394 3.91 6.04 8.52
N PHE A 395 2.61 6.00 8.23
CA PHE A 395 1.88 4.82 7.77
C PHE A 395 0.90 5.21 6.66
N VAL A 396 0.89 4.42 5.58
CA VAL A 396 -0.13 4.47 4.52
C VAL A 396 -0.84 3.13 4.46
N GLY A 397 -2.10 3.11 4.86
CA GLY A 397 -2.93 1.92 4.76
C GLY A 397 -3.84 1.99 3.54
N LEU A 398 -4.03 0.83 2.91
CA LEU A 398 -4.82 0.68 1.70
C LEU A 398 -5.86 -0.42 1.93
N SER A 399 -7.15 -0.06 1.90
CA SER A 399 -8.31 -0.95 1.98
C SER A 399 -8.25 -2.03 3.08
N GLY A 400 -7.97 -1.65 4.33
CA GLY A 400 -7.90 -2.59 5.46
C GLY A 400 -7.15 -2.00 6.66
N TYR A 401 -7.74 -1.91 7.84
CA TYR A 401 -7.09 -1.26 8.99
C TYR A 401 -7.25 -1.99 10.32
N THR A 402 -6.60 -1.51 11.36
CA THR A 402 -6.88 -1.85 12.75
C THR A 402 -6.86 -0.56 13.53
N GLN A 403 -7.82 -0.39 14.45
CA GLN A 403 -7.92 0.82 15.23
C GLN A 403 -6.65 1.05 16.06
N ALA A 404 -6.02 2.20 15.92
CA ALA A 404 -4.87 2.60 16.72
C ALA A 404 -4.88 4.12 16.90
N PRO A 405 -4.36 4.65 18.02
CA PRO A 405 -4.00 6.06 18.06
C PRO A 405 -3.02 6.38 16.93
N ALA A 406 -3.14 7.58 16.35
CA ALA A 406 -2.15 8.09 15.39
C ALA A 406 -0.84 8.48 16.11
N SER A 407 -0.10 7.46 16.54
CA SER A 407 1.24 7.57 17.16
C SER A 407 2.35 7.86 16.14
N ALA A 408 2.00 7.84 14.86
CA ALA A 408 2.77 8.22 13.68
C ALA A 408 1.83 8.97 12.71
N ALA A 409 2.36 9.60 11.66
CA ALA A 409 1.52 10.21 10.63
C ALA A 409 0.75 9.12 9.85
N VAL A 410 -0.58 9.13 9.89
CA VAL A 410 -1.44 8.08 9.33
C VAL A 410 -2.23 8.56 8.11
N GLN A 411 -2.19 7.78 7.02
CA GLN A 411 -3.08 7.94 5.87
C GLN A 411 -3.86 6.64 5.64
N TYR A 412 -5.16 6.77 5.43
CA TYR A 412 -6.07 5.68 5.07
C TYR A 412 -6.62 5.92 3.67
N GLN A 413 -6.55 4.92 2.79
CA GLN A 413 -7.08 5.00 1.43
C GLN A 413 -8.02 3.84 1.11
N THR A 414 -9.24 4.13 0.65
CA THR A 414 -10.26 3.14 0.26
C THR A 414 -10.99 3.63 -1.00
N ALA A 415 -12.05 2.95 -1.42
CA ALA A 415 -12.76 3.26 -2.66
C ALA A 415 -14.28 3.21 -2.49
N ASP A 416 -15.05 3.91 -3.33
CA ASP A 416 -16.52 4.00 -3.21
C ASP A 416 -17.26 2.64 -3.22
N LEU A 417 -16.72 1.63 -3.92
CA LEU A 417 -17.31 0.29 -4.07
C LEU A 417 -16.39 -0.81 -3.50
N ASP A 418 -15.58 -0.44 -2.52
CA ASP A 418 -14.77 -1.35 -1.72
C ASP A 418 -15.65 -2.20 -0.76
N ILE A 419 -15.07 -3.20 -0.10
CA ILE A 419 -15.81 -4.16 0.73
C ILE A 419 -16.52 -3.40 1.86
N PRO A 420 -17.86 -3.47 1.96
CA PRO A 420 -18.59 -2.63 2.89
C PRO A 420 -18.19 -2.98 4.32
N GLY A 421 -17.66 -1.99 5.04
CA GLY A 421 -17.23 -2.11 6.42
C GLY A 421 -18.40 -2.55 7.31
N LEU A 422 -18.39 -3.82 7.74
CA LEU A 422 -19.31 -4.32 8.75
C LEU A 422 -18.82 -3.86 10.12
N ASN A 423 -19.25 -2.68 10.56
CA ASN A 423 -18.89 -2.10 11.85
C ASN A 423 -19.26 -3.05 13.01
N GLU A 424 -18.41 -3.10 14.04
CA GLU A 424 -18.70 -3.71 15.36
C GLU A 424 -20.03 -3.17 15.94
N ASN A 425 -20.40 -1.95 15.56
CA ASN A 425 -21.64 -1.23 15.88
C ASN A 425 -22.66 -1.19 14.72
N GLY A 426 -22.48 -2.02 13.69
CA GLY A 426 -23.36 -2.10 12.51
C GLY A 426 -24.71 -2.76 12.81
N LEU A 427 -25.77 -2.30 12.14
CA LEU A 427 -27.16 -2.67 12.44
C LEU A 427 -27.52 -4.14 12.11
N ILE A 428 -26.76 -4.83 11.25
CA ILE A 428 -27.21 -6.11 10.66
C ILE A 428 -26.63 -7.36 11.34
N ILE A 429 -25.46 -7.30 12.00
CA ILE A 429 -24.95 -8.24 13.02
C ILE A 429 -23.71 -7.55 13.65
N PRO A 430 -23.60 -7.38 14.98
CA PRO A 430 -22.35 -6.99 15.62
C PRO A 430 -21.29 -8.05 15.30
N ASN A 431 -20.21 -7.68 14.60
CA ASN A 431 -19.13 -8.60 14.27
C ASN A 431 -17.86 -8.24 15.06
N PRO A 432 -17.67 -8.79 16.28
CA PRO A 432 -16.44 -8.56 17.04
C PRO A 432 -15.20 -9.21 16.42
N VAL A 433 -15.36 -9.95 15.32
CA VAL A 433 -14.27 -10.63 14.60
C VAL A 433 -13.80 -9.82 13.39
N LEU A 434 -14.68 -9.03 12.76
CA LEU A 434 -14.34 -8.12 11.66
C LEU A 434 -14.66 -6.70 12.14
N SER A 435 -13.70 -6.02 12.76
CA SER A 435 -13.82 -4.58 13.03
C SER A 435 -14.04 -3.84 11.70
N ALA A 436 -14.86 -2.77 11.69
CA ALA A 436 -15.03 -1.92 10.51
C ALA A 436 -13.68 -1.32 10.12
N THR A 437 -13.08 -1.88 9.09
CA THR A 437 -11.69 -1.60 8.74
C THR A 437 -11.51 -1.51 7.24
N ASP A 438 -12.59 -1.60 6.46
CA ASP A 438 -12.56 -1.53 5.01
C ASP A 438 -13.82 -0.82 4.50
N GLY A 439 -13.77 -0.37 3.25
CA GLY A 439 -14.85 0.37 2.62
C GLY A 439 -14.90 1.84 3.05
N PRO A 440 -15.57 2.70 2.28
CA PRO A 440 -15.57 4.13 2.50
C PRO A 440 -16.35 4.49 3.78
N ILE A 441 -17.35 3.68 4.16
CA ILE A 441 -18.02 3.88 5.44
C ILE A 441 -17.17 3.44 6.64
N GLY A 442 -16.61 2.22 6.58
CA GLY A 442 -15.83 1.67 7.68
C GLY A 442 -14.56 2.46 7.96
N THR A 443 -13.85 2.86 6.89
CA THR A 443 -12.65 3.70 6.96
C THR A 443 -12.95 5.06 7.56
N LYS A 444 -14.08 5.69 7.17
CA LYS A 444 -14.49 6.99 7.73
C LYS A 444 -14.84 6.90 9.22
N ASP A 445 -15.61 5.89 9.61
CA ASP A 445 -15.95 5.62 11.01
C ASP A 445 -14.65 5.47 11.84
N LEU A 446 -13.66 4.73 11.33
CA LEU A 446 -12.37 4.53 11.98
C LEU A 446 -11.57 5.83 12.12
N TYR A 447 -11.39 6.56 11.02
CA TYR A 447 -10.70 7.85 11.00
C TYR A 447 -11.30 8.82 12.01
N ASP A 448 -12.64 8.93 12.08
CA ASP A 448 -13.31 9.82 13.03
C ASP A 448 -13.14 9.38 14.49
N MET A 449 -13.16 8.07 14.75
CA MET A 449 -12.91 7.54 16.09
C MET A 449 -11.49 7.85 16.56
N GLU A 450 -10.50 7.65 15.71
CA GLU A 450 -9.10 7.88 16.03
C GLU A 450 -8.75 9.36 16.11
N ARG A 451 -9.29 10.19 15.21
CA ARG A 451 -9.09 11.66 15.26
C ARG A 451 -9.63 12.25 16.56
N ARG A 452 -10.70 11.67 17.12
CA ARG A 452 -11.28 12.09 18.41
C ARG A 452 -10.52 11.52 19.62
N ASP A 453 -9.62 10.56 19.43
CA ASP A 453 -8.75 10.07 20.51
C ASP A 453 -7.69 11.14 20.84
N PRO A 454 -7.60 11.63 22.08
CA PRO A 454 -6.62 12.64 22.48
C PRO A 454 -5.16 12.17 22.37
N ARG A 455 -4.91 10.87 22.17
CA ARG A 455 -3.57 10.33 21.90
C ARG A 455 -3.13 10.51 20.44
N SER A 456 -4.06 10.68 19.51
CA SER A 456 -3.80 10.82 18.07
C SER A 456 -3.30 12.23 17.72
N THR A 457 -2.08 12.56 18.13
CA THR A 457 -1.48 13.89 17.97
C THR A 457 -0.72 14.08 16.66
N SER A 458 -0.50 13.00 15.91
CA SER A 458 0.19 13.03 14.62
C SER A 458 -0.77 13.38 13.46
N PRO A 459 -0.25 13.82 12.31
CA PRO A 459 -1.06 14.07 11.12
C PRO A 459 -1.91 12.86 10.71
N MET A 460 -3.14 13.12 10.25
CA MET A 460 -4.05 12.07 9.79
C MET A 460 -4.71 12.45 8.45
N MET A 461 -4.94 11.48 7.56
CA MET A 461 -5.66 11.69 6.31
C MET A 461 -6.55 10.48 5.97
N SER A 462 -7.74 10.73 5.44
CA SER A 462 -8.64 9.71 4.91
C SER A 462 -9.00 10.04 3.47
N ILE A 463 -8.81 9.08 2.58
CA ILE A 463 -8.95 9.19 1.13
C ILE A 463 -9.96 8.14 0.66
N THR A 464 -10.85 8.54 -0.25
CA THR A 464 -11.74 7.62 -0.94
C THR A 464 -11.68 7.86 -2.43
N TYR A 465 -11.49 6.82 -3.25
CA TYR A 465 -11.47 6.93 -4.70
C TYR A 465 -12.87 6.89 -5.30
N GLU A 466 -13.12 7.77 -6.28
CA GLU A 466 -14.38 7.87 -7.00
C GLU A 466 -14.66 6.60 -7.81
N GLY A 467 -15.81 5.97 -7.58
CA GLY A 467 -16.24 4.81 -8.37
C GLY A 467 -15.18 3.72 -8.46
N GLY A 468 -14.44 3.54 -7.37
CA GLY A 468 -13.30 2.64 -7.25
C GLY A 468 -13.61 1.34 -6.50
N SER A 469 -12.70 0.37 -6.49
CA SER A 469 -12.86 -0.91 -5.80
C SER A 469 -11.72 -1.23 -4.82
N HIS A 470 -11.85 -2.34 -4.07
CA HIS A 470 -10.77 -2.91 -3.25
C HIS A 470 -9.44 -3.12 -4.02
N GLY A 471 -9.55 -3.36 -5.34
CA GLY A 471 -8.40 -3.62 -6.21
C GLY A 471 -7.71 -2.36 -6.77
N ASP A 472 -8.20 -1.16 -6.46
CA ASP A 472 -7.66 0.10 -7.00
C ASP A 472 -6.28 0.47 -6.43
N SER A 473 -5.96 -0.05 -5.25
CA SER A 473 -4.70 0.16 -4.54
C SER A 473 -3.69 -0.95 -4.79
N ILE A 474 -3.91 -1.81 -5.79
CA ILE A 474 -2.98 -2.83 -6.27
C ILE A 474 -2.89 -2.79 -7.79
N ASN A 475 -1.87 -3.43 -8.35
CA ASN A 475 -1.61 -3.44 -9.80
C ASN A 475 -2.00 -4.80 -10.43
N TRP A 476 -3.10 -5.42 -9.99
CA TRP A 476 -3.59 -6.69 -10.52
C TRP A 476 -4.29 -6.56 -11.88
N LEU A 477 -3.94 -7.46 -12.81
CA LEU A 477 -4.68 -7.56 -14.06
C LEU A 477 -5.97 -8.36 -13.90
N GLY A 478 -7.04 -7.85 -14.50
CA GLY A 478 -8.34 -8.52 -14.55
C GLY A 478 -9.18 -8.34 -13.28
N VAL A 479 -8.70 -7.56 -12.31
CA VAL A 479 -9.53 -7.08 -11.20
C VAL A 479 -10.23 -5.78 -11.60
N PRO A 480 -11.55 -5.66 -11.33
CA PRO A 480 -12.28 -4.42 -11.54
C PRO A 480 -11.63 -3.26 -10.81
N HIS A 481 -11.18 -2.24 -11.53
CA HIS A 481 -10.61 -1.03 -10.95
C HIS A 481 -10.91 0.21 -11.80
N ASN A 482 -10.95 1.37 -11.15
CA ASN A 482 -11.05 2.65 -11.84
C ASN A 482 -9.68 3.06 -12.40
N VAL A 483 -9.65 3.49 -13.66
CA VAL A 483 -8.42 3.85 -14.39
C VAL A 483 -7.56 4.91 -13.69
N LYS A 484 -8.17 5.82 -12.93
CA LYS A 484 -7.47 6.91 -12.24
C LYS A 484 -6.91 6.49 -10.89
N SER A 485 -7.54 5.52 -10.23
CA SER A 485 -7.29 5.24 -8.82
C SER A 485 -5.87 4.78 -8.50
N PRO A 486 -5.21 3.92 -9.30
CA PRO A 486 -3.82 3.53 -9.01
C PRO A 486 -2.86 4.73 -8.98
N ALA A 487 -2.95 5.62 -9.97
CA ALA A 487 -2.10 6.82 -10.02
C ALA A 487 -2.41 7.80 -8.88
N LEU A 488 -3.69 8.00 -8.57
CA LEU A 488 -4.15 8.79 -7.44
C LEU A 488 -3.65 8.24 -6.11
N SER A 489 -3.74 6.92 -5.92
CA SER A 489 -3.36 6.24 -4.69
C SER A 489 -1.86 6.37 -4.43
N VAL A 490 -1.05 6.07 -5.46
CA VAL A 490 0.39 6.23 -5.38
C VAL A 490 0.79 7.69 -5.18
N HIS A 491 0.11 8.64 -5.85
CA HIS A 491 0.40 10.06 -5.67
C HIS A 491 0.26 10.51 -4.20
N TYR A 492 -0.85 10.14 -3.54
CA TYR A 492 -1.06 10.50 -2.15
C TYR A 492 -0.16 9.70 -1.19
N ALA A 493 0.13 8.44 -1.48
CA ALA A 493 1.04 7.62 -0.67
C ALA A 493 2.47 8.19 -0.69
N LEU A 494 3.00 8.50 -1.87
CA LEU A 494 4.34 9.06 -2.02
C LEU A 494 4.43 10.48 -1.45
N SER A 495 3.41 11.32 -1.69
CA SER A 495 3.34 12.65 -1.06
C SER A 495 3.30 12.57 0.48
N TRP A 496 2.69 11.52 1.03
CA TRP A 496 2.68 11.28 2.48
C TRP A 496 4.07 10.93 3.00
N PHE A 497 4.76 9.99 2.34
CA PHE A 497 6.12 9.61 2.71
C PHE A 497 7.10 10.77 2.56
N ASP A 498 7.02 11.56 1.50
CA ASP A 498 7.90 12.71 1.30
C ASP A 498 7.64 13.85 2.29
N CYS A 499 6.40 14.01 2.76
CA CYS A 499 6.06 15.02 3.76
C CYS A 499 6.44 14.59 5.19
N TYR A 500 6.17 13.33 5.56
CA TYR A 500 6.22 12.88 6.96
C TYR A 500 7.22 11.76 7.25
N GLY A 501 7.76 11.12 6.20
CA GLY A 501 8.58 9.92 6.30
C GLY A 501 10.07 10.13 6.08
N ARG A 502 10.54 11.38 6.15
CA ARG A 502 11.93 11.78 5.90
C ARG A 502 12.39 12.80 6.94
N GLY A 503 13.70 12.90 7.14
CA GLY A 503 14.29 13.87 8.08
C GLY A 503 14.06 15.33 7.72
N GLU A 504 14.02 15.65 6.43
CA GLU A 504 13.60 16.95 5.92
C GLU A 504 12.34 16.77 5.05
N PRO A 505 11.18 17.31 5.49
CA PRO A 505 9.95 17.26 4.70
C PRO A 505 10.09 17.93 3.33
N ASP A 506 9.60 17.28 2.27
CA ASP A 506 9.37 17.96 1.00
C ASP A 506 8.11 18.82 1.11
N GLN A 507 8.31 20.14 1.13
CA GLN A 507 7.20 21.07 1.25
C GLN A 507 6.23 21.03 0.07
N ALA A 508 6.68 20.69 -1.14
CA ALA A 508 5.78 20.53 -2.28
C ALA A 508 4.87 19.30 -2.10
N ALA A 509 5.40 18.21 -1.52
CA ALA A 509 4.61 17.03 -1.15
C ALA A 509 3.60 17.37 -0.05
N CYS A 510 4.03 18.08 1.01
CA CYS A 510 3.12 18.53 2.07
C CYS A 510 1.99 19.42 1.56
N ASP A 511 2.30 20.34 0.62
CA ASP A 511 1.30 21.19 0.00
C ASP A 511 0.33 20.38 -0.87
N ALA A 512 0.81 19.34 -1.57
CA ALA A 512 0.01 18.46 -2.41
C ALA A 512 -1.08 17.70 -1.62
N LEU A 513 -0.77 17.27 -0.39
CA LEU A 513 -1.73 16.57 0.49
C LEU A 513 -3.00 17.38 0.79
N SER A 514 -2.93 18.71 0.70
CA SER A 514 -4.07 19.60 0.93
C SER A 514 -4.88 19.93 -0.33
N ARG A 515 -4.44 19.49 -1.50
CA ARG A 515 -5.05 19.83 -2.78
C ARG A 515 -5.85 18.65 -3.34
N PRO A 516 -7.07 18.88 -3.86
CA PRO A 516 -7.81 17.82 -4.52
C PRO A 516 -7.14 17.42 -5.83
N VAL A 517 -7.01 16.11 -6.03
CA VAL A 517 -6.60 15.50 -7.29
C VAL A 517 -7.83 14.84 -7.94
N ASP A 518 -7.88 14.85 -9.28
CA ASP A 518 -8.95 14.20 -10.03
C ASP A 518 -9.02 12.69 -9.70
N GLY A 519 -10.23 12.17 -9.52
CA GLY A 519 -10.49 10.79 -9.10
C GLY A 519 -10.77 10.60 -7.60
N LEU A 520 -10.71 11.65 -6.78
CA LEU A 520 -11.23 11.60 -5.40
C LEU A 520 -12.76 11.51 -5.39
N SER A 521 -13.29 10.72 -4.45
CA SER A 521 -14.72 10.48 -4.29
C SER A 521 -15.51 11.78 -4.16
N ARG A 522 -16.65 11.78 -4.84
CA ARG A 522 -17.65 12.85 -4.78
C ARG A 522 -18.77 12.54 -3.80
N ALA A 523 -18.74 11.38 -3.17
CA ALA A 523 -19.79 10.93 -2.26
C ALA A 523 -19.30 10.74 -0.82
N VAL A 524 -17.98 10.56 -0.63
CA VAL A 524 -17.32 10.54 0.68
C VAL A 524 -16.19 11.56 0.68
N ALA A 525 -16.11 12.35 1.76
CA ALA A 525 -15.16 13.45 1.84
C ALA A 525 -13.75 12.89 2.02
N THR A 526 -12.80 13.41 1.25
CA THR A 526 -11.38 13.28 1.59
C THR A 526 -11.07 14.30 2.68
N GLU A 527 -10.57 13.83 3.81
CA GLU A 527 -10.31 14.65 5.00
C GLU A 527 -8.81 14.61 5.35
N TYR A 528 -8.25 15.76 5.73
CA TYR A 528 -6.86 15.89 6.14
C TYR A 528 -6.74 16.73 7.42
N ALA A 529 -6.22 16.12 8.48
CA ALA A 529 -5.96 16.73 9.77
C ALA A 529 -4.44 16.84 10.01
N PRO A 530 -3.78 17.92 9.55
CA PRO A 530 -2.32 18.06 9.63
C PRO A 530 -1.76 18.16 11.06
N GLN A 531 -2.59 18.39 12.07
CA GLN A 531 -2.21 18.37 13.49
C GLN A 531 -2.96 17.30 14.29
N GLY A 532 -3.51 16.28 13.60
CA GLY A 532 -4.26 15.20 14.24
C GLY A 532 -5.46 15.71 15.06
N HIS A 533 -5.58 15.21 16.28
CA HIS A 533 -6.62 15.55 17.24
C HIS A 533 -6.70 17.04 17.57
N ASP A 534 -5.54 17.70 17.73
CA ASP A 534 -5.45 19.06 18.26
C ASP A 534 -5.81 20.13 17.21
N GLY A 535 -5.89 19.74 15.93
CA GLY A 535 -6.14 20.63 14.80
C GLY A 535 -7.51 20.47 14.13
N PRO A 536 -7.82 21.38 13.19
CA PRO A 536 -8.97 21.20 12.31
C PRO A 536 -8.74 20.02 11.36
N SER A 537 -9.80 19.25 11.10
CA SER A 537 -9.88 18.40 9.91
C SER A 537 -10.28 19.28 8.72
N LEU A 538 -9.54 19.23 7.63
CA LEU A 538 -9.74 20.03 6.42
C LEU A 538 -10.41 19.15 5.35
N CYS A 539 -11.47 19.65 4.72
CA CYS A 539 -12.08 18.95 3.59
C CYS A 539 -11.22 19.22 2.35
N VAL A 540 -10.52 18.20 1.86
CA VAL A 540 -9.83 18.25 0.56
C VAL A 540 -10.86 18.14 -0.58
N THR A 541 -11.90 17.32 -0.38
CA THR A 541 -13.10 17.31 -1.21
C THR A 541 -14.35 17.43 -0.35
N ILE A 542 -15.38 18.10 -0.89
CA ILE A 542 -16.70 18.17 -0.29
C ILE A 542 -17.63 17.29 -1.11
N PRO A 543 -18.27 16.27 -0.51
CA PRO A 543 -19.21 15.42 -1.22
C PRO A 543 -20.39 16.20 -1.82
N ASP A 544 -20.71 15.90 -3.07
CA ASP A 544 -21.87 16.43 -3.79
C ASP A 544 -22.73 15.34 -4.47
N ARG A 545 -22.42 14.06 -4.21
CA ARG A 545 -23.13 12.87 -4.70
C ARG A 545 -23.42 11.86 -3.56
N ALA A 546 -24.14 10.79 -3.88
CA ALA A 546 -24.40 9.68 -2.96
C ALA A 546 -24.07 8.32 -3.62
N THR A 547 -23.33 7.48 -2.91
CA THR A 547 -22.91 6.13 -3.36
C THR A 547 -23.99 5.04 -3.17
N LEU A 548 -23.76 3.86 -3.73
CA LEU A 548 -24.49 2.62 -3.42
C LEU A 548 -24.42 2.26 -1.93
N GLU A 549 -23.27 2.42 -1.28
CA GLU A 549 -23.12 1.99 0.11
C GLU A 549 -23.98 2.83 1.07
N GLN A 550 -24.20 4.11 0.76
CA GLN A 550 -25.14 4.97 1.51
C GLN A 550 -26.60 4.48 1.43
N VAL A 551 -26.97 3.69 0.41
CA VAL A 551 -28.29 3.03 0.35
C VAL A 551 -28.42 1.95 1.44
N LEU A 552 -27.31 1.29 1.79
CA LEU A 552 -27.26 0.31 2.89
C LEU A 552 -27.29 0.98 4.28
N ARG A 553 -27.09 2.30 4.36
CA ARG A 553 -27.24 3.12 5.57
C ARG A 553 -28.12 4.36 5.32
N PRO A 554 -29.45 4.20 5.23
CA PRO A 554 -30.39 5.29 4.89
C PRO A 554 -30.27 6.52 5.80
N GLN A 555 -29.82 6.34 7.05
CA GLN A 555 -29.55 7.42 7.98
C GLN A 555 -28.42 8.36 7.51
N ILE A 556 -27.35 7.84 6.91
CA ILE A 556 -26.24 8.63 6.38
C ILE A 556 -26.71 9.40 5.15
N LEU A 557 -27.44 8.72 4.26
CA LEU A 557 -28.08 9.35 3.11
C LEU A 557 -28.99 10.51 3.54
N LEU A 558 -29.86 10.29 4.54
CA LEU A 558 -30.76 11.33 5.08
C LEU A 558 -29.99 12.45 5.79
N GLN A 559 -28.92 12.16 6.52
CA GLN A 559 -28.09 13.17 7.20
C GLN A 559 -27.38 14.06 6.18
N ASN A 560 -26.77 13.49 5.14
CA ASN A 560 -26.18 14.21 4.02
C ASN A 560 -27.21 15.06 3.25
N LEU A 561 -28.48 14.61 3.21
CA LEU A 561 -29.58 15.32 2.57
C LEU A 561 -30.13 16.51 3.38
N THR A 562 -30.00 16.50 4.71
CA THR A 562 -30.82 17.36 5.60
C THR A 562 -30.03 18.16 6.64
N SER A 563 -28.73 17.89 6.80
CA SER A 563 -27.90 18.44 7.88
C SER A 563 -26.66 19.15 7.34
N SER A 564 -26.24 20.23 8.01
CA SER A 564 -24.93 20.85 7.81
C SER A 564 -24.23 20.95 9.19
N PRO A 565 -23.02 20.37 9.34
CA PRO A 565 -22.28 19.59 8.34
C PRO A 565 -23.01 18.27 8.00
N GLY A 566 -22.72 17.71 6.83
CA GLY A 566 -23.17 16.36 6.47
C GLY A 566 -22.50 15.30 7.35
N TRP A 567 -22.41 14.07 6.88
CA TRP A 567 -21.64 12.98 7.51
C TRP A 567 -20.12 13.13 7.30
N HIS A 568 -19.62 14.38 7.30
CA HIS A 568 -18.20 14.74 7.26
C HIS A 568 -17.94 15.77 8.36
N ASP A 569 -16.86 15.57 9.14
CA ASP A 569 -16.52 16.35 10.34
C ASP A 569 -15.28 17.21 10.06
N CYS A 570 -15.30 17.87 8.90
CA CYS A 570 -14.22 18.70 8.38
C CYS A 570 -14.67 20.12 8.03
N THR A 571 -13.69 21.02 7.98
CA THR A 571 -13.84 22.42 7.58
C THR A 571 -13.53 22.56 6.10
N PRO A 572 -14.44 23.11 5.27
CA PRO A 572 -14.16 23.48 3.89
C PRO A 572 -12.93 24.37 3.76
N GLN A 573 -12.05 24.09 2.78
CA GLN A 573 -10.92 24.97 2.46
C GLN A 573 -11.30 26.14 1.55
#